data_AF-A0A444CJZ0-F1
#
_entry.id   AF-A0A444CJZ0-F1
#
_cell.length_a   1.000
_cell.length_b   1.000
_cell.length_c   1.000
_cell.angle_alpha   90.00
_cell.angle_beta   90.00
_cell.angle_gamma   90.00
#
_symmetry.space_group_name_H-M   'P 1'
#
loop_
_entity.id
_entity.type
_entity.pdbx_description
1 polymer ?
#
loop_
_entity_poly.entity_id
_entity_poly.type
_entity_poly.pdbx_seq_one_letter_code
_entity_poly.pdbx_strand_id
1 'polypeptide(L)'
;MASSSSGIPPRSFKNPEEKSGLETGPAMAQSSSGVRSWRTAFLTLRDETLASPPLSALLALLRDLILSHPSDALVAAATDLPPHEVTSDLVLIAELASAASVCKDVDDVLLWTCHLIHAVSCKVFLDISSSSWTVILNILKRVVEHLLGNTDNSSVCMDNTSRMKALAEVLDIL
;
A
#
# COMPACT_ATOMS: atom_id res chain seq x y z
N MET A 1 -48.01 77.75 13.87
CA MET A 1 -47.03 76.65 13.84
C MET A 1 -47.55 75.60 12.89
N ALA A 2 -46.92 75.47 11.73
CA ALA A 2 -47.41 74.73 10.58
C ALA A 2 -46.79 73.32 10.50
N SER A 3 -47.66 72.36 10.18
CA SER A 3 -47.55 71.20 9.28
C SER A 3 -46.24 70.38 9.15
N SER A 4 -46.44 69.06 9.30
CA SER A 4 -46.00 67.94 8.45
C SER A 4 -44.54 67.82 8.02
N SER A 5 -43.94 66.63 8.23
CA SER A 5 -43.69 65.67 7.13
C SER A 5 -42.81 64.49 7.58
N SER A 6 -43.33 63.27 7.35
CA SER A 6 -42.64 62.06 6.88
C SER A 6 -41.11 61.99 6.92
N GLY A 7 -40.59 61.01 7.67
CA GLY A 7 -39.21 60.52 7.55
C GLY A 7 -39.14 58.98 7.52
N ILE A 8 -39.02 58.41 6.31
CA ILE A 8 -38.41 57.10 5.99
C ILE A 8 -37.27 57.45 5.02
N PRO A 9 -35.98 57.00 5.18
CA PRO A 9 -35.52 55.63 4.81
C PRO A 9 -34.19 55.19 5.52
N PRO A 10 -33.44 54.16 5.08
CA PRO A 10 -33.74 53.01 4.23
C PRO A 10 -33.55 51.64 4.93
N ARG A 11 -34.18 50.62 4.32
CA ARG A 11 -33.90 49.19 4.52
C ARG A 11 -32.42 48.89 4.25
N SER A 12 -31.71 48.34 5.23
CA SER A 12 -30.48 47.59 4.98
C SER A 12 -30.82 46.32 4.21
N PHE A 13 -30.34 46.26 2.97
CA PHE A 13 -30.27 45.02 2.19
C PHE A 13 -29.35 44.04 2.91
N LYS A 14 -29.92 42.94 3.40
CA LYS A 14 -29.15 41.75 3.77
C LYS A 14 -29.43 40.69 2.73
N ASN A 15 -28.43 40.44 1.89
CA ASN A 15 -28.23 39.21 1.12
C ASN A 15 -26.70 39.04 1.07
N PRO A 16 -26.13 37.83 1.17
CA PRO A 16 -26.61 36.62 0.52
C PRO A 16 -26.66 35.40 1.45
N GLU A 17 -27.74 34.63 1.40
CA GLU A 17 -27.65 33.20 1.75
C GLU A 17 -27.31 32.45 0.46
N GLU A 18 -26.00 32.34 0.21
CA GLU A 18 -25.44 31.29 -0.64
C GLU A 18 -25.92 29.95 -0.09
N LYS A 19 -26.84 29.33 -0.82
CA LYS A 19 -27.22 27.94 -0.62
C LYS A 19 -26.06 27.10 -1.14
N SER A 20 -25.03 26.94 -0.30
CA SER A 20 -23.92 26.03 -0.54
C SER A 20 -24.49 24.63 -0.72
N GLY A 21 -24.26 24.07 -1.91
CA GLY A 21 -24.45 22.66 -2.15
C GLY A 21 -23.62 21.90 -1.13
N LEU A 22 -24.28 21.09 -0.31
CA LEU A 22 -23.62 20.06 0.45
C LEU A 22 -23.25 18.94 -0.52
N GLU A 23 -22.21 19.18 -1.33
CA GLU A 23 -21.45 18.11 -1.95
C GLU A 23 -20.69 17.41 -0.82
N THR A 24 -21.29 16.35 -0.30
CA THR A 24 -20.59 15.35 0.50
C THR A 24 -19.50 14.76 -0.40
N GLY A 25 -18.27 15.22 -0.18
CA GLY A 25 -17.16 15.12 -1.12
C GLY A 25 -16.58 13.72 -1.35
N PRO A 26 -15.59 13.62 -2.26
CA PRO A 26 -15.10 12.39 -2.90
C PRO A 26 -14.34 11.41 -2.00
N ALA A 27 -14.13 11.73 -0.71
CA ALA A 27 -13.31 10.93 0.19
C ALA A 27 -13.92 9.55 0.51
N MET A 28 -15.24 9.47 0.78
CA MET A 28 -15.90 8.18 1.03
C MET A 28 -15.90 7.27 -0.21
N ALA A 29 -16.05 7.86 -1.40
CA ALA A 29 -16.02 7.12 -2.66
C ALA A 29 -14.62 6.56 -2.95
N GLN A 30 -13.56 7.34 -2.67
CA GLN A 30 -12.17 6.93 -2.82
C GLN A 30 -11.78 5.78 -1.89
N SER A 31 -12.12 5.85 -0.60
CA SER A 31 -11.90 4.74 0.35
C SER A 31 -12.60 3.46 -0.10
N SER A 32 -13.86 3.54 -0.54
CA SER A 32 -14.60 2.37 -1.05
C SER A 32 -13.99 1.74 -2.31
N SER A 33 -13.37 2.57 -3.15
CA SER A 33 -12.67 2.16 -4.37
C SER A 33 -11.35 1.46 -4.03
N GLY A 34 -10.56 2.03 -3.12
CA GLY A 34 -9.29 1.46 -2.66
C GLY A 34 -9.47 0.10 -1.99
N VAL A 35 -10.44 -0.03 -1.08
CA VAL A 35 -10.77 -1.30 -0.41
C VAL A 35 -11.21 -2.36 -1.41
N ARG A 36 -12.02 -1.99 -2.41
CA ARG A 36 -12.42 -2.91 -3.48
C ARG A 36 -11.21 -3.34 -4.29
N SER A 37 -10.31 -2.42 -4.62
CA SER A 37 -9.08 -2.71 -5.35
C SER A 37 -8.20 -3.70 -4.58
N TRP A 38 -7.94 -3.44 -3.29
CA TRP A 38 -7.19 -4.33 -2.41
C TRP A 38 -7.79 -5.74 -2.42
N ARG A 39 -9.07 -5.86 -2.07
CA ARG A 39 -9.73 -7.18 -1.99
C ARG A 39 -9.69 -7.90 -3.33
N THR A 40 -9.95 -7.21 -4.43
CA THR A 40 -9.93 -7.83 -5.76
C THR A 40 -8.54 -8.32 -6.10
N ALA A 41 -7.50 -7.50 -5.89
CA ALA A 41 -6.13 -7.84 -6.21
C ALA A 41 -5.63 -9.05 -5.42
N PHE A 42 -5.88 -9.09 -4.11
CA PHE A 42 -5.46 -10.22 -3.26
C PHE A 42 -6.30 -11.48 -3.45
N LEU A 43 -7.59 -11.35 -3.80
CA LEU A 43 -8.40 -12.50 -4.20
C LEU A 43 -7.91 -13.09 -5.52
N THR A 44 -7.66 -12.25 -6.54
CA THR A 44 -7.10 -12.69 -7.82
C THR A 44 -5.74 -13.35 -7.63
N LEU A 45 -4.84 -12.77 -6.83
CA LEU A 45 -3.55 -13.38 -6.53
C LEU A 45 -3.73 -14.77 -5.90
N ARG A 46 -4.62 -14.89 -4.91
CA ARG A 46 -4.92 -16.17 -4.26
C ARG A 46 -5.45 -17.19 -5.26
N ASP A 47 -6.42 -16.83 -6.07
CA ASP A 47 -7.04 -17.72 -7.06
C ASP A 47 -6.02 -18.22 -8.10
N GLU A 48 -5.17 -17.33 -8.62
CA GLU A 48 -4.11 -17.71 -9.57
C GLU A 48 -3.06 -18.62 -8.92
N THR A 49 -2.74 -18.41 -7.64
CA THR A 49 -1.77 -19.26 -6.92
C THR A 49 -2.31 -20.65 -6.59
N LEU A 50 -3.62 -20.83 -6.47
CA LEU A 50 -4.25 -22.15 -6.27
C LEU A 50 -4.00 -23.08 -7.48
N ALA A 51 -3.78 -22.51 -8.67
CA ALA A 51 -3.40 -23.28 -9.85
C ALA A 51 -1.95 -23.81 -9.81
N SER A 52 -1.21 -23.55 -8.71
CA SER A 52 0.19 -23.95 -8.53
C SER A 52 1.07 -23.55 -9.72
N PRO A 53 1.12 -22.25 -10.07
CA PRO A 53 1.83 -21.79 -11.24
C PRO A 53 3.35 -22.03 -11.12
N PRO A 54 4.07 -22.16 -12.24
CA PRO A 54 5.54 -22.14 -12.23
C PRO A 54 6.07 -20.87 -11.56
N LEU A 55 7.26 -20.96 -10.94
CA LEU A 55 7.83 -19.84 -10.18
C LEU A 55 8.03 -18.55 -11.01
N SER A 56 8.32 -18.67 -12.31
CA SER A 56 8.41 -17.51 -13.20
C SER A 56 7.07 -16.81 -13.42
N ALA A 57 5.97 -17.58 -13.48
CA ALA A 57 4.62 -17.03 -13.56
C ALA A 57 4.19 -16.43 -12.22
N LEU A 58 4.57 -17.04 -11.10
CA LEU A 58 4.37 -16.46 -9.76
C LEU A 58 5.07 -15.10 -9.63
N LEU A 59 6.33 -15.01 -10.07
CA LEU A 59 7.08 -13.75 -10.08
C LEU A 59 6.38 -12.68 -10.93
N ALA A 60 5.86 -13.08 -12.10
CA ALA A 60 5.10 -12.17 -12.96
C ALA A 60 3.83 -11.66 -12.28
N LEU A 61 3.05 -12.53 -11.62
CA LEU A 61 1.85 -12.14 -10.87
C LEU A 61 2.16 -11.15 -9.74
N LEU A 62 3.24 -11.39 -9.00
CA LEU A 62 3.69 -10.47 -7.94
C LEU A 62 4.10 -9.11 -8.51
N ARG A 63 4.83 -9.08 -9.63
CA ARG A 63 5.16 -7.81 -10.30
C ARG A 63 3.93 -7.10 -10.84
N ASP A 64 2.97 -7.82 -11.39
CA ASP A 64 1.74 -7.23 -11.91
C ASP A 64 0.95 -6.56 -10.78
N LEU A 65 0.91 -7.19 -9.60
CA LEU A 65 0.32 -6.61 -8.40
C LEU A 65 1.01 -5.30 -7.99
N ILE A 66 2.36 -5.29 -7.99
CA ILE A 66 3.21 -4.13 -7.69
C ILE A 66 2.95 -2.98 -8.66
N LEU A 67 2.96 -3.27 -9.95
CA LEU A 67 2.86 -2.26 -11.01
C LEU A 67 1.43 -1.73 -11.18
N SER A 68 0.43 -2.56 -10.89
CA SER A 68 -0.98 -2.19 -11.02
C SER A 68 -1.47 -1.30 -9.87
N HIS A 69 -0.76 -1.25 -8.75
CA HIS A 69 -1.24 -0.57 -7.55
C HIS A 69 -0.17 0.36 -6.95
N PRO A 70 -0.42 1.67 -6.89
CA PRO A 70 0.43 2.58 -6.13
C PRO A 70 0.50 2.13 -4.66
N SER A 71 1.71 2.05 -4.10
CA SER A 71 1.93 1.63 -2.70
C SER A 71 1.06 2.44 -1.72
N ASP A 72 0.97 3.76 -1.91
CA ASP A 72 0.15 4.63 -1.06
C ASP A 72 -1.35 4.33 -1.13
N ALA A 73 -1.84 3.90 -2.29
CA ALA A 73 -3.25 3.55 -2.47
C ALA A 73 -3.58 2.23 -1.74
N LEU A 74 -2.69 1.24 -1.80
CA LEU A 74 -2.83 0.00 -1.03
C LEU A 74 -2.76 0.27 0.46
N VAL A 75 -1.78 1.06 0.90
CA VAL A 75 -1.61 1.39 2.33
C VAL A 75 -2.80 2.18 2.88
N ALA A 76 -3.37 3.09 2.09
CA ALA A 76 -4.61 3.80 2.47
C ALA A 76 -5.82 2.86 2.51
N ALA A 77 -5.93 1.91 1.57
CA ALA A 77 -7.00 0.92 1.61
C ALA A 77 -6.90 -0.01 2.83
N ALA A 78 -5.67 -0.36 3.25
CA ALA A 78 -5.42 -1.24 4.38
C ALA A 78 -6.00 -0.70 5.70
N THR A 79 -6.02 0.63 5.90
CA THR A 79 -6.59 1.23 7.13
C THR A 79 -8.10 1.09 7.24
N ASP A 80 -8.78 0.85 6.11
CA ASP A 80 -10.22 0.68 6.03
C ASP A 80 -10.64 -0.81 6.04
N LEU A 81 -9.69 -1.73 6.22
CA LEU A 81 -9.89 -3.19 6.23
C LEU A 81 -9.76 -3.78 7.65
N PRO A 82 -10.43 -4.91 7.93
CA PRO A 82 -10.22 -5.63 9.19
C PRO A 82 -8.75 -6.07 9.34
N PRO A 83 -8.11 -5.87 10.51
CA PRO A 83 -6.69 -6.16 10.66
C PRO A 83 -6.27 -7.59 10.34
N HIS A 84 -7.12 -8.57 10.63
CA HIS A 84 -6.84 -9.98 10.32
C HIS A 84 -6.86 -10.28 8.82
N GLU A 85 -7.72 -9.60 8.03
CA GLU A 85 -7.72 -9.71 6.56
C GLU A 85 -6.40 -9.16 6.02
N VAL A 86 -6.02 -7.97 6.48
CA VAL A 86 -4.76 -7.31 6.09
C VAL A 86 -3.55 -8.18 6.47
N THR A 87 -3.51 -8.72 7.69
CA THR A 87 -2.43 -9.63 8.08
C THR A 87 -2.36 -10.85 7.16
N SER A 88 -3.50 -11.51 6.88
CA SER A 88 -3.51 -12.69 6.02
C SER A 88 -2.99 -12.38 4.61
N ASP A 89 -3.34 -11.23 4.06
CA ASP A 89 -2.90 -10.79 2.74
C ASP A 89 -1.40 -10.45 2.72
N LEU A 90 -0.89 -9.81 3.78
CA LEU A 90 0.55 -9.54 3.94
C LEU A 90 1.38 -10.80 4.16
N VAL A 91 0.84 -11.79 4.89
CA VAL A 91 1.50 -13.08 5.06
C VAL A 91 1.54 -13.83 3.73
N LEU A 92 0.42 -13.87 2.98
CA LEU A 92 0.36 -14.50 1.68
C LEU A 92 1.44 -13.93 0.74
N ILE A 93 1.53 -12.61 0.63
CA ILE A 93 2.51 -12.00 -0.28
C ILE A 93 3.96 -12.27 0.15
N ALA A 94 4.22 -12.31 1.46
CA ALA A 94 5.52 -12.67 1.99
C ALA A 94 5.89 -14.15 1.69
N GLU A 95 4.95 -15.08 1.81
CA GLU A 95 5.18 -16.49 1.44
C GLU A 95 5.49 -16.62 -0.06
N LEU A 96 4.70 -15.97 -0.90
CA LEU A 96 4.85 -16.04 -2.36
C LEU A 96 6.14 -15.39 -2.83
N ALA A 97 6.48 -14.21 -2.32
CA ALA A 97 7.74 -13.54 -2.64
C ALA A 97 8.94 -14.37 -2.16
N SER A 98 8.83 -15.08 -1.03
CA SER A 98 9.89 -15.98 -0.55
C SER A 98 10.05 -17.20 -1.44
N ALA A 99 8.94 -17.78 -1.91
CA ALA A 99 8.97 -18.88 -2.87
C ALA A 99 9.58 -18.46 -4.22
N ALA A 100 9.28 -17.24 -4.67
CA ALA A 100 9.84 -16.65 -5.88
C ALA A 100 11.31 -16.22 -5.72
N SER A 101 11.88 -16.21 -4.51
CA SER A 101 13.23 -15.69 -4.24
C SER A 101 14.36 -16.48 -4.92
N VAL A 102 14.07 -17.62 -5.54
CA VAL A 102 15.05 -18.40 -6.33
C VAL A 102 15.10 -17.95 -7.80
N CYS A 103 14.13 -17.13 -8.22
CA CYS A 103 14.09 -16.58 -9.56
C CYS A 103 15.07 -15.42 -9.72
N LYS A 104 15.58 -15.26 -10.94
CA LYS A 104 16.39 -14.08 -11.29
C LYS A 104 15.53 -12.82 -11.23
N ASP A 105 16.20 -11.71 -10.94
CA ASP A 105 15.63 -10.36 -10.90
C ASP A 105 14.55 -10.13 -9.83
N VAL A 106 14.39 -11.02 -8.84
CA VAL A 106 13.34 -10.93 -7.80
C VAL A 106 13.52 -9.78 -6.80
N ASP A 107 14.65 -9.06 -6.87
CA ASP A 107 15.04 -8.03 -5.91
C ASP A 107 13.99 -6.92 -5.77
N ASP A 108 13.36 -6.52 -6.88
CA ASP A 108 12.30 -5.50 -6.91
C ASP A 108 11.07 -5.95 -6.10
N VAL A 109 10.66 -7.21 -6.28
CA VAL A 109 9.52 -7.81 -5.59
C VAL A 109 9.80 -7.98 -4.10
N LEU A 110 10.99 -8.45 -3.74
CA LEU A 110 11.39 -8.61 -2.35
C LEU A 110 11.40 -7.27 -1.61
N LEU A 111 12.02 -6.25 -2.20
CA LEU A 111 12.13 -4.93 -1.60
C LEU A 111 10.76 -4.25 -1.48
N TRP A 112 9.94 -4.31 -2.53
CA TRP A 112 8.57 -3.79 -2.47
C TRP A 112 7.73 -4.50 -1.40
N THR A 113 7.88 -5.81 -1.25
CA THR A 113 7.17 -6.58 -0.22
C THR A 113 7.54 -6.09 1.19
N CYS A 114 8.82 -5.86 1.45
CA CYS A 114 9.28 -5.26 2.71
C CYS A 114 8.68 -3.87 2.95
N HIS A 115 8.73 -3.00 1.93
CA HIS A 115 8.16 -1.65 2.06
C HIS A 115 6.66 -1.67 2.31
N LEU A 116 5.91 -2.54 1.64
CA LEU A 116 4.47 -2.66 1.85
C LEU A 116 4.17 -3.14 3.27
N ILE A 117 4.83 -4.21 3.73
CA ILE A 117 4.65 -4.74 5.10
C ILE A 117 4.93 -3.64 6.12
N HIS A 118 6.03 -2.93 5.99
CA HIS A 118 6.38 -1.82 6.88
C HIS A 118 5.32 -0.71 6.87
N ALA A 119 5.00 -0.21 5.67
CA ALA A 119 4.09 0.93 5.51
C ALA A 119 2.68 0.63 6.04
N VAL A 120 2.19 -0.60 5.88
CA VAL A 120 0.93 -1.05 6.45
C VAL A 120 1.03 -1.25 7.96
N SER A 121 2.11 -1.86 8.47
CA SER A 121 2.32 -2.08 9.90
C SER A 121 2.41 -0.77 10.70
N CYS A 122 2.91 0.31 10.09
CA CYS A 122 2.90 1.64 10.71
C CYS A 122 1.49 2.24 10.86
N LYS A 123 0.50 1.78 10.08
CA LYS A 123 -0.85 2.37 10.04
C LYS A 123 -1.95 1.45 10.57
N VAL A 124 -1.72 0.14 10.55
CA VAL A 124 -2.70 -0.89 10.93
C VAL A 124 -2.10 -1.72 12.05
N PHE A 125 -2.85 -1.90 13.14
CA PHE A 125 -2.47 -2.81 14.21
C PHE A 125 -2.72 -4.26 13.77
N LEU A 126 -1.71 -4.87 13.16
CA LEU A 126 -1.80 -6.21 12.58
C LEU A 126 -1.95 -7.29 13.67
N ASP A 127 -2.86 -8.23 13.44
CA ASP A 127 -3.04 -9.42 14.29
C ASP A 127 -2.03 -10.51 13.90
N ILE A 128 -0.76 -10.30 14.23
CA ILE A 128 0.35 -11.18 13.83
C ILE A 128 0.49 -12.34 14.82
N SER A 129 0.20 -13.55 14.37
CA SER A 129 0.55 -14.76 15.11
C SER A 129 2.05 -15.07 15.03
N SER A 130 2.58 -15.87 15.96
CA SER A 130 3.98 -16.31 15.95
C SER A 130 4.42 -16.96 14.62
N SER A 131 3.52 -17.75 14.00
CA SER A 131 3.78 -18.36 12.69
C SER A 131 3.85 -17.30 11.58
N SER A 132 2.94 -16.33 11.58
CA SER A 132 2.93 -15.22 10.63
C SER A 132 4.19 -14.37 10.74
N TRP A 133 4.66 -14.14 11.96
CA TRP A 133 5.92 -13.42 12.20
C TRP A 133 7.13 -14.13 11.61
N THR A 134 7.16 -15.47 11.69
CA THR A 134 8.23 -16.28 11.09
C THR A 134 8.30 -16.09 9.58
N VAL A 135 7.15 -16.01 8.91
CA VAL A 135 7.08 -15.73 7.46
C VAL A 135 7.65 -14.36 7.13
N ILE A 136 7.26 -13.33 7.87
CA ILE A 136 7.74 -11.95 7.67
C ILE A 136 9.26 -11.88 7.85
N LEU A 137 9.80 -12.47 8.93
CA LEU A 137 11.24 -12.54 9.16
C LEU A 137 11.98 -13.31 8.06
N ASN A 138 11.37 -14.35 7.51
CA ASN A 138 11.97 -15.11 6.42
C ASN A 138 12.13 -14.26 5.15
N ILE A 139 11.19 -13.36 4.85
CA ILE A 139 11.35 -12.39 3.75
C ILE A 139 12.50 -11.43 4.01
N LEU A 140 12.59 -10.86 5.21
CA LEU A 140 13.69 -9.96 5.57
C LEU A 140 15.04 -10.65 5.43
N LYS A 141 15.13 -11.92 5.86
CA LYS A 141 16.30 -12.76 5.62
C LYS A 141 16.60 -12.91 4.12
N ARG A 142 15.60 -13.20 3.27
CA ARG A 142 15.81 -13.32 1.81
C ARG A 142 16.34 -12.04 1.19
N VAL A 143 15.84 -10.88 1.62
CA VAL A 143 16.28 -9.57 1.14
C VAL A 143 17.75 -9.34 1.51
N VAL A 144 18.12 -9.59 2.76
CA VAL A 144 19.52 -9.49 3.20
C VAL A 144 20.42 -10.47 2.44
N GLU A 145 19.97 -11.71 2.23
CA GLU A 145 20.70 -12.71 1.42
C GLU A 145 20.91 -12.24 -0.03
N HIS A 146 19.93 -11.60 -0.66
CA HIS A 146 20.07 -11.08 -2.03
C HIS A 146 20.96 -9.83 -2.07
N LEU A 147 20.79 -8.92 -1.12
CA LEU A 147 21.57 -7.68 -1.03
C LEU A 147 23.03 -7.92 -0.63
N LEU A 148 23.33 -8.99 0.12
CA LEU A 148 24.68 -9.34 0.59
C LEU A 148 25.32 -10.45 -0.26
N GLY A 149 24.55 -11.43 -0.70
CA GLY A 149 25.00 -12.70 -1.25
C GLY A 149 25.22 -12.75 -2.77
N ASN A 150 24.88 -11.71 -3.54
CA ASN A 150 25.21 -11.71 -4.97
C ASN A 150 26.69 -11.34 -5.20
N THR A 151 27.60 -12.24 -4.81
CA THR A 151 29.04 -12.23 -5.17
C THR A 151 29.38 -13.20 -6.29
N ASP A 152 28.44 -14.08 -6.69
CA ASP A 152 28.70 -15.12 -7.68
C ASP A 152 27.99 -14.81 -9.01
N ASN A 153 28.73 -14.12 -9.88
CA ASN A 153 28.66 -14.17 -11.35
C ASN A 153 27.41 -13.58 -12.06
N SER A 154 27.61 -12.33 -12.51
CA SER A 154 26.98 -11.70 -13.68
C SER A 154 25.44 -11.57 -13.67
N SER A 155 24.94 -10.45 -13.16
CA SER A 155 24.16 -9.47 -13.94
C SER A 155 23.69 -8.35 -13.02
N VAL A 156 23.79 -7.12 -13.55
CA VAL A 156 23.40 -5.82 -12.96
C VAL A 156 24.01 -5.53 -11.59
N CYS A 157 25.20 -4.92 -11.65
CA CYS A 157 25.84 -4.20 -10.57
C CYS A 157 24.90 -3.08 -10.09
N MET A 158 24.04 -3.36 -9.12
CA MET A 158 23.57 -2.29 -8.24
C MET A 158 24.84 -1.76 -7.58
N ASP A 159 25.16 -0.49 -7.84
CA ASP A 159 26.39 0.12 -7.31
C ASP A 159 26.49 -0.14 -5.81
N ASN A 160 27.72 -0.33 -5.30
CA ASN A 160 27.90 -0.67 -3.89
C ASN A 160 27.22 0.36 -2.97
N THR A 161 27.13 1.62 -3.39
CA THR A 161 26.37 2.66 -2.68
C THR A 161 24.86 2.40 -2.72
N SER A 162 24.29 2.01 -3.87
CA SER A 162 22.87 1.64 -3.99
C SER A 162 22.53 0.41 -3.15
N ARG A 163 23.41 -0.60 -3.08
CA ARG A 163 23.24 -1.78 -2.20
C ARG A 163 23.26 -1.38 -0.72
N MET A 164 24.22 -0.55 -0.32
CA MET A 164 24.34 -0.08 1.06
C MET A 164 23.15 0.79 1.46
N LYS A 165 22.62 1.59 0.52
CA LYS A 165 21.39 2.37 0.71
C LYS A 165 20.17 1.45 0.87
N ALA A 166 20.00 0.45 0.01
CA ALA A 166 18.91 -0.53 0.15
C ALA A 166 19.01 -1.32 1.47
N LEU A 167 20.23 -1.70 1.89
CA LEU A 167 20.45 -2.33 3.20
C LEU A 167 20.10 -1.39 4.36
N ALA A 168 20.47 -0.11 4.27
CA ALA A 168 20.11 0.88 5.28
C ALA A 168 18.58 1.08 5.33
N GLU A 169 17.90 1.14 4.17
CA GLU A 169 16.44 1.23 4.10
C GLU A 169 15.77 -0.01 4.71
N VAL A 170 16.30 -1.21 4.48
CA VAL A 170 15.80 -2.45 5.10
C VAL A 170 16.05 -2.47 6.60
N LEU A 171 17.18 -1.93 7.07
CA LEU A 171 17.48 -1.80 8.50
C LEU A 171 16.60 -0.77 9.20
N ASP A 172 16.24 0.33 8.54
CA ASP A 172 15.30 1.33 9.07
C ASP A 172 13.86 0.79 9.17
N ILE A 173 13.55 -0.28 8.42
CA ILE A 173 12.25 -0.97 8.45
C ILE A 173 12.14 -1.98 9.60
N LEU A 174 13.27 -2.52 10.08
CA LEU A 174 13.36 -3.53 11.14
C LEU A 174 13.25 -2.93 12.54
#